data_AF-A0AAV4M6K6-F1
#
_entry.id   AF-A0AAV4M6K6-F1
#
_cell.length_a   1.000
_cell.length_b   1.000
_cell.length_c   1.000
_cell.angle_alpha   90.00
_cell.angle_beta   90.00
_cell.angle_gamma   90.00
#
_symmetry.space_group_name_H-M   'P 1'
#
loop_
_entity.id
_entity.type
_entity.pdbx_description
1 polymer ?
#
loop_
_entity_poly.entity_id
_entity_poly.type
_entity_poly.pdbx_seq_one_letter_code
_entity_poly.pdbx_strand_id
1 'polypeptide(L)'
;MLHIVGHGLGSHVAGYAGQSILPMVQRITGLDPAYKYFCNMPENVRLDANDANFVDVIHTELKAYDSGHGGCHKLGHVDFFRMTRLLLLTLTMK
;
A
#
# COMPACT_ATOMS: atom_id res chain seq x y z
N MET A 1 -1.69 -19.87 -8.17
CA MET A 1 -1.41 -18.43 -8.05
C MET A 1 -1.86 -17.99 -6.67
N LEU A 2 -0.94 -17.49 -5.84
CA LEU A 2 -1.27 -16.99 -4.51
C LEU A 2 -1.48 -15.47 -4.57
N HIS A 3 -2.65 -15.03 -4.10
CA HIS A 3 -3.04 -13.63 -3.96
C HIS A 3 -3.44 -13.38 -2.51
N ILE A 4 -2.77 -12.44 -1.87
CA ILE A 4 -3.03 -12.07 -0.47
C ILE A 4 -3.76 -10.73 -0.45
N VAL A 5 -4.82 -10.63 0.35
CA VAL A 5 -5.56 -9.39 0.57
C VAL A 5 -5.45 -9.03 2.05
N GLY A 6 -4.93 -7.84 2.33
CA GLY A 6 -4.82 -7.31 3.68
C GLY A 6 -5.63 -6.03 3.83
N HIS A 7 -6.23 -5.80 5.01
CA HIS A 7 -6.95 -4.57 5.32
C HIS A 7 -6.37 -3.89 6.55
N GLY A 8 -6.20 -2.57 6.53
CA GLY A 8 -5.63 -1.81 7.64
C GLY A 8 -4.22 -2.32 7.99
N LEU A 9 -4.05 -2.79 9.23
CA LEU A 9 -2.80 -3.41 9.69
C LEU A 9 -2.49 -4.72 8.94
N GLY A 10 -3.52 -5.45 8.51
CA GLY A 10 -3.38 -6.69 7.75
C GLY A 10 -2.70 -6.50 6.40
N SER A 11 -2.70 -5.29 5.84
CA SER A 11 -1.95 -4.95 4.63
C SER A 11 -0.44 -5.10 4.83
N HIS A 12 0.08 -4.73 6.00
CA HIS A 12 1.49 -4.91 6.34
C HIS A 12 1.82 -6.37 6.68
N VAL A 13 0.91 -7.07 7.34
CA VAL A 13 1.03 -8.52 7.58
C VAL A 13 1.12 -9.28 6.25
N ALA A 14 0.33 -8.89 5.25
CA ALA A 14 0.40 -9.44 3.91
C ALA A 14 1.77 -9.18 3.25
N GLY A 15 2.36 -8.00 3.44
CA GLY A 15 3.72 -7.67 2.99
C GLY A 15 4.78 -8.58 3.61
N TYR A 16 4.76 -8.73 4.94
CA TYR A 16 5.66 -9.63 5.66
C TYR A 16 5.52 -11.10 5.24
N ALA A 17 4.28 -11.55 5.04
CA ALA A 17 4.03 -12.87 4.49
C ALA A 17 4.62 -12.99 3.08
N GLY A 18 4.38 -12.00 2.21
CA GLY A 18 4.97 -11.86 0.88
C GLY A 18 6.46 -12.10 0.86
N GLN A 19 7.21 -11.27 1.59
CA GLN A 19 8.67 -11.36 1.71
C GLN A 19 9.16 -12.74 2.17
N SER A 20 8.43 -13.38 3.10
CA SER A 20 8.83 -14.67 3.68
C SER A 20 8.69 -15.84 2.70
N ILE A 21 7.84 -15.71 1.67
CA ILE A 21 7.54 -16.79 0.74
C ILE A 21 7.74 -16.39 -0.73
N LEU A 22 8.52 -15.33 -1.00
CA LEU A 22 8.92 -14.98 -2.36
C LEU A 22 9.66 -16.15 -3.05
N PRO A 23 9.46 -16.36 -4.36
CA PRO A 23 8.61 -15.60 -5.29
C PRO A 23 7.18 -16.16 -5.43
N MET A 24 6.66 -16.93 -4.47
CA MET A 24 5.38 -17.65 -4.63
C MET A 24 4.14 -16.74 -4.65
N VAL A 25 4.26 -15.49 -4.16
CA VAL A 25 3.17 -14.52 -4.12
C VAL A 25 3.13 -13.71 -5.41
N GLN A 26 2.09 -13.97 -6.21
CA GLN A 26 1.91 -13.28 -7.48
C GLN A 26 1.30 -11.89 -7.29
N ARG A 27 0.44 -11.73 -6.26
CA ARG A 27 -0.24 -10.46 -6.00
C ARG A 27 -0.48 -10.22 -4.52
N ILE A 28 -0.33 -8.97 -4.09
CA ILE A 28 -0.86 -8.46 -2.82
C ILE A 28 -1.81 -7.28 -3.10
N THR A 29 -2.98 -7.29 -2.48
CA THR A 29 -3.87 -6.12 -2.45
C THR A 29 -3.93 -5.55 -1.04
N GLY A 30 -3.46 -4.32 -0.87
CA GLY A 30 -3.54 -3.57 0.38
C GLY A 30 -4.80 -2.69 0.42
N LEU A 31 -5.74 -3.00 1.29
CA LEU A 31 -6.96 -2.22 1.49
C LEU A 31 -6.76 -1.27 2.66
N ASP A 32 -6.67 0.02 2.36
CA ASP A 32 -6.48 1.14 3.28
C ASP A 32 -5.41 0.86 4.35
N PRO A 33 -4.14 0.69 3.96
CA PRO A 33 -3.09 0.27 4.88
C PRO A 33 -2.97 1.18 6.10
N ALA A 34 -2.67 0.60 7.26
CA ALA A 34 -2.55 1.36 8.50
C ALA A 34 -1.37 2.35 8.41
N TYR A 35 -1.66 3.66 8.36
CA TYR A 35 -0.60 4.66 8.25
C TYR A 35 0.15 4.93 9.56
N LYS A 36 -0.55 4.88 10.70
CA LYS A 36 0.05 5.12 12.02
C LYS A 36 1.12 4.06 12.27
N TYR A 37 2.34 4.50 12.53
CA TYR A 37 3.56 3.67 12.72
C TYR A 37 4.23 3.10 11.47
N PHE A 38 3.62 3.20 10.28
CA PHE A 38 4.17 2.64 9.04
C PHE A 38 4.53 3.72 8.01
N CYS A 39 3.89 4.89 8.08
CA CYS A 39 4.17 6.00 7.20
C CYS A 39 5.64 6.41 7.30
N ASN A 40 6.30 6.55 6.14
CA ASN A 40 7.71 6.92 6.00
C ASN A 40 8.71 5.98 6.69
N MET A 41 8.26 4.78 7.07
CA MET A 41 9.16 3.73 7.53
C MET A 41 9.89 3.07 6.34
N PRO A 42 11.06 2.48 6.59
CA PRO A 42 11.78 1.66 5.60
C PRO A 42 10.90 0.56 5.01
N GLU A 43 11.18 0.17 3.76
CA GLU A 43 10.39 -0.80 2.98
C GLU A 43 10.22 -2.14 3.72
N ASN A 44 11.21 -2.58 4.48
CA ASN A 44 11.16 -3.82 5.26
C ASN A 44 10.27 -3.74 6.53
N VAL A 45 9.68 -2.58 6.82
CA VAL A 45 8.83 -2.37 8.02
C VAL A 45 7.35 -2.17 7.63
N ARG A 46 7.03 -2.14 6.34
CA ARG A 46 5.68 -1.84 5.84
C ARG A 46 5.36 -2.69 4.62
N LEU A 47 4.17 -2.47 4.06
CA LEU A 47 3.82 -3.02 2.75
C LEU A 47 4.62 -2.25 1.71
N ASP A 48 5.21 -2.98 0.77
CA ASP A 48 6.02 -2.42 -0.30
C ASP A 48 5.81 -3.16 -1.62
N ALA A 49 6.14 -2.50 -2.73
CA ALA A 49 6.04 -3.08 -4.07
C ALA A 49 6.88 -4.37 -4.21
N ASN A 50 7.96 -4.51 -3.44
CA ASN A 50 8.84 -5.68 -3.50
C ASN A 50 8.24 -6.95 -2.83
N ASP A 51 7.10 -6.85 -2.15
CA ASP A 51 6.53 -7.95 -1.36
C ASP A 51 5.83 -9.03 -2.22
N ALA A 52 5.57 -8.74 -3.50
CA ALA A 52 5.00 -9.67 -4.47
C ALA A 52 5.31 -9.24 -5.90
N ASN A 53 5.05 -10.11 -6.88
CA ASN A 53 5.20 -9.76 -8.30
C ASN A 53 4.30 -8.59 -8.74
N PHE A 54 3.19 -8.36 -8.04
CA PHE A 54 2.34 -7.20 -8.22
C PHE A 54 1.70 -6.78 -6.90
N VAL A 55 1.68 -5.49 -6.61
CA VAL A 55 1.11 -4.94 -5.38
C VAL A 55 0.22 -3.78 -5.73
N ASP A 56 -1.07 -3.90 -5.45
CA ASP A 56 -2.04 -2.83 -5.65
C ASP A 56 -2.64 -2.38 -4.32
N VAL A 57 -2.77 -1.08 -4.13
CA VAL A 57 -3.18 -0.49 -2.86
C VAL A 57 -4.37 0.42 -3.08
N ILE A 58 -5.41 0.29 -2.27
CA ILE A 58 -6.60 1.12 -2.33
C ILE A 58 -6.66 1.95 -1.05
N HIS A 59 -6.43 3.24 -1.15
CA HIS A 59 -6.49 4.20 -0.07
C HIS A 59 -7.90 4.80 0.02
N THR A 60 -8.59 4.57 1.14
CA THR A 60 -9.94 5.10 1.40
C THR A 60 -9.98 6.17 2.48
N GLU A 61 -8.97 6.25 3.36
CA GLU A 61 -8.84 7.28 4.39
C GLU A 61 -7.62 8.19 4.14
N LEU A 62 -7.79 9.18 3.26
CA LEU A 62 -6.72 10.12 2.85
C LEU A 62 -6.30 11.12 3.93
N LYS A 63 -6.98 11.18 5.09
CA LYS A 63 -6.66 12.14 6.16
C LYS A 63 -5.23 12.02 6.66
N ALA A 64 -4.62 10.84 6.52
CA ALA A 64 -3.23 10.59 6.89
C ALA A 64 -2.21 10.99 5.81
N TYR A 65 -2.63 11.13 4.54
CA TYR A 65 -1.75 11.46 3.42
C TYR A 65 -1.41 12.96 3.35
N ASP A 66 -2.30 13.83 3.83
CA ASP A 66 -2.23 15.29 3.59
C ASP A 66 -1.85 16.14 4.82
N SER A 67 -1.23 15.53 5.84
CA SER A 67 -0.88 16.24 7.09
C SER A 67 0.38 17.12 6.98
N GLY A 68 0.73 17.63 5.79
CA GLY A 68 1.75 18.69 5.62
C GLY A 68 3.22 18.27 5.83
N HIS A 69 3.51 16.98 5.99
CA HIS A 69 4.86 16.43 6.26
C HIS A 69 5.44 15.59 5.11
N GLY A 70 4.98 15.79 3.86
CA GLY A 70 5.54 15.11 2.68
C GLY A 70 4.82 13.84 2.21
N GLY A 71 3.61 13.57 2.71
CA GLY A 71 2.80 12.41 2.33
C GLY A 71 3.41 11.07 2.75
N CYS A 72 2.59 10.03 2.89
CA CYS A 72 3.15 8.69 3.03
C CYS A 72 3.69 8.20 1.69
N HIS A 73 4.78 7.44 1.73
CA HIS A 73 5.34 6.82 0.52
C HIS A 73 4.29 5.95 -0.17
N LYS A 74 4.36 5.87 -1.50
CA LYS A 74 3.63 4.85 -2.27
C LYS A 74 3.98 3.47 -1.73
N LEU A 75 2.98 2.62 -1.55
CA LEU A 75 3.15 1.29 -0.93
C LEU A 75 3.10 0.16 -1.96
N GLY A 76 2.58 0.42 -3.17
CA GLY A 76 2.44 -0.59 -4.19
C GLY A 76 3.08 -0.21 -5.52
N HIS A 77 2.95 -1.13 -6.47
CA HIS A 77 3.17 -0.83 -7.89
C HIS A 77 2.10 0.15 -8.39
N VAL A 78 0.87 0.03 -7.87
CA VAL A 78 -0.25 0.91 -8.19
C VAL A 78 -0.98 1.29 -6.90
N ASP A 79 -1.13 2.58 -6.66
CA ASP A 79 -1.89 3.14 -5.54
C ASP A 79 -3.13 3.87 -6.06
N PHE A 80 -4.30 3.39 -5.67
CA PHE A 80 -5.62 3.98 -5.97
C PHE A 80 -6.06 4.84 -4.80
N PHE A 81 -6.28 6.13 -5.03
CA PHE A 81 -6.74 7.05 -3.99
C PHE A 81 -8.22 7.41 -4.21
N ARG A 82 -9.09 7.03 -3.27
CA ARG A 82 -10.51 7.41 -3.34
C ARG A 82 -10.68 8.84 -2.81
N MET A 83 -10.87 9.81 -3.70
CA MET A 83 -11.28 11.15 -3.30
C MET A 83 -12.77 11.19 -2.92
N THR A 84 -13.10 11.70 -1.74
CA THR A 84 -14.49 11.89 -1.30
C THR A 84 -15.13 13.20 -1.80
N ARG A 85 -14.49 13.96 -2.69
CA ARG A 85 -15.11 15.14 -3.31
C ARG A 85 -14.45 15.48 -4.65
N LEU A 86 -15.21 15.28 -5.73
CA LEU A 86 -15.13 15.88 -7.07
C LEU A 86 -13.72 16.19 -7.69
N LEU A 87 -13.41 15.50 -8.80
CA LEU A 87 -12.34 15.73 -9.79
C LEU A 87 -10.86 15.62 -9.33
N LEU A 88 -10.19 14.52 -9.71
CA LEU A 88 -9.08 14.46 -10.69
C LEU A 88 -8.40 13.07 -10.57
N LEU A 89 -8.34 12.32 -11.66
CA LEU A 89 -7.51 11.11 -11.76
C LEU A 89 -6.03 11.52 -11.69
N THR A 90 -5.47 11.64 -10.49
CA THR A 90 -4.02 11.75 -10.35
C THR A 90 -3.41 10.37 -10.56
N LEU A 91 -3.23 9.99 -11.82
CA LEU A 91 -2.22 9.01 -12.22
C LEU A 91 -0.85 9.64 -11.90
N THR A 92 -0.39 9.50 -10.66
CA THR A 92 1.00 9.83 -10.31
C THR A 92 1.90 8.78 -10.93
N MET A 93 2.16 8.90 -12.24
CA MET A 93 3.38 8.37 -12.84
C MET A 93 4.51 9.33 -12.47
N LYS A 94 5.29 8.94 -11.48
CA LYS A 94 6.69 9.30 -11.36
C LYS A 94 7.44 7.99 -11.41
#